data_AF-A0A8D8G228-F1
#
_entry.id   AF-A0A8D8G228-F1
#
_cell.length_a   1.000
_cell.length_b   1.000
_cell.length_c   1.000
_cell.angle_alpha   90.00
_cell.angle_beta   90.00
_cell.angle_gamma   90.00
#
_symmetry.space_group_name_H-M   'P 1'
#
loop_
_entity.id
_entity.type
_entity.pdbx_description
1 polymer ?
#
loop_
_entity_poly.entity_id
_entity_poly.type
_entity_poly.pdbx_seq_one_letter_code
_entity_poly.pdbx_strand_id
1 'polypeptide(L)'
;RFPLKLGFFSMLSYWNGMSFKNRDVNYMIKDDDYLKLEWVMDWEMRMRKMIDDGFFMMDDGTKIDMRDWKNIDFLGKMMNCNMDNMLCTKFGFMDVMSRMLLSGNDFMSKMVWPSALMHFETSLRDPMFYSMWDRMLEFYYMFKSYLPMYTVDELMYKGVVIKDVVVDKLMTYFEYFDADISNVVPMTNVDKYWDMTVLGRTMRLNHKPFTYTLNVMSEITGKGMLRVFLGPKFMDMMDINMFRTMFVEIDQYMVDLVVGKNTIIRNSRDFFWSVRDRTMYTDLYKKMMMSIGGKDKFILDMSEAHCGFPDRLILPKGWTSGMQMQMYFVLTPYMMTEVKGDMIFDKTYMCGMTTMDMLPMGFPFDRKIDMTYWYTKNMMFKDVMIYHMDEMKVNQSY
;
A
#
# COMPACT_ATOMS: atom_id res chain seq x y z
N ARG A 1 -19.37 -0.48 21.43
CA ARG A 1 -19.98 -0.39 22.79
C ARG A 1 -18.95 -0.31 23.92
N PHE A 2 -17.68 -0.65 23.68
CA PHE A 2 -16.59 -0.44 24.63
C PHE A 2 -15.82 0.85 24.31
N PRO A 3 -15.10 1.43 25.28
CA PRO A 3 -14.30 2.64 25.04
C PRO A 3 -13.21 2.38 24.00
N LEU A 4 -13.07 3.32 23.06
CA LEU A 4 -11.97 3.36 22.11
C LEU A 4 -10.72 3.84 22.84
N LYS A 5 -9.80 2.92 23.13
CA LYS A 5 -8.58 3.22 23.90
C LYS A 5 -7.71 4.31 23.25
N LEU A 6 -7.66 4.34 21.92
CA LEU A 6 -6.79 5.24 21.15
C LEU A 6 -7.45 6.61 20.94
N GLY A 7 -6.98 7.59 21.71
CA GLY A 7 -7.23 9.01 21.44
C GLY A 7 -6.37 9.56 20.31
N PHE A 8 -6.77 10.69 19.74
CA PHE A 8 -5.99 11.41 18.74
C PHE A 8 -6.31 12.92 18.76
N PHE A 9 -5.26 13.74 18.89
CA PHE A 9 -5.30 15.19 18.78
C PHE A 9 -4.51 15.62 17.55
N SER A 10 -5.20 16.11 16.52
CA SER A 10 -4.58 16.26 15.19
C SER A 10 -3.59 17.43 15.09
N MET A 11 -3.75 18.44 15.95
CA MET A 11 -3.08 19.75 15.84
C MET A 11 -3.31 20.45 14.49
N LEU A 12 -4.36 20.08 13.76
CA LEU A 12 -4.71 20.67 12.47
C LEU A 12 -5.87 21.66 12.62
N SER A 13 -5.87 22.68 11.76
CA SER A 13 -6.98 23.60 11.55
C SER A 13 -7.29 23.71 10.06
N TYR A 14 -8.57 23.88 9.74
CA TYR A 14 -9.00 24.28 8.41
C TYR A 14 -8.60 25.73 8.12
N TRP A 15 -8.64 26.09 6.84
CA TRP A 15 -8.35 27.45 6.38
C TRP A 15 -9.23 28.52 7.05
N ASN A 16 -10.46 28.16 7.42
CA ASN A 16 -11.41 29.04 8.11
C ASN A 16 -11.13 29.17 9.63
N GLY A 17 -10.03 28.63 10.12
CA GLY A 17 -9.62 28.69 11.53
C GLY A 17 -10.27 27.65 12.43
N MET A 18 -11.23 26.86 11.95
CA MET A 18 -11.81 25.79 12.75
C MET A 18 -10.78 24.67 12.95
N SER A 19 -10.55 24.26 14.19
CA SER A 19 -9.73 23.08 14.47
C SER A 19 -10.42 21.82 13.95
N PHE A 20 -9.65 20.79 13.61
CA PHE A 20 -10.19 19.45 13.42
C PHE A 20 -10.78 18.93 14.73
N LYS A 21 -11.77 18.03 14.61
CA LYS A 21 -12.33 17.37 15.78
C LYS A 21 -11.34 16.34 16.35
N ASN A 22 -11.15 16.39 17.66
CA ASN A 22 -10.28 15.47 18.39
C ASN A 22 -11.07 14.31 18.97
N ARG A 23 -10.37 13.20 19.25
CA ARG A 23 -10.92 12.06 19.98
C ARG A 23 -10.13 11.84 21.25
N ASP A 24 -10.80 11.85 22.40
CA ASP A 24 -10.14 11.63 23.68
C ASP A 24 -9.69 10.17 23.85
N VAL A 25 -8.73 9.96 24.76
CA VAL A 25 -8.36 8.61 25.18
C VAL A 25 -9.54 7.95 25.89
N ASN A 26 -9.78 6.67 25.62
CA ASN A 26 -10.96 5.94 26.12
C ASN A 26 -12.30 6.57 25.67
N TYR A 27 -12.34 7.16 24.48
CA TYR A 27 -13.55 7.76 23.93
C TYR A 27 -14.71 6.75 23.88
N MET A 28 -15.84 7.14 24.45
CA MET A 28 -17.09 6.40 24.35
C MET A 28 -17.93 6.95 23.21
N ILE A 29 -18.40 6.06 22.35
CA ILE A 29 -19.44 6.40 21.37
C ILE A 29 -20.68 6.85 22.14
N LYS A 30 -21.36 7.90 21.67
CA LYS A 30 -22.57 8.44 22.30
C LYS A 30 -23.71 7.43 22.21
N ASP A 31 -24.63 7.49 23.17
CA ASP A 31 -25.77 6.56 23.21
C ASP A 31 -26.62 6.63 21.93
N ASP A 32 -26.85 7.84 21.40
CA ASP A 32 -27.58 8.05 20.14
C ASP A 32 -26.86 7.48 18.90
N ASP A 33 -25.54 7.27 19.00
CA ASP A 33 -24.73 6.70 17.93
C ASP A 33 -24.67 5.16 17.99
N TYR A 34 -25.32 4.50 18.97
CA TYR A 34 -25.37 3.03 18.99
C TYR A 34 -26.17 2.44 17.84
N LEU A 35 -27.24 3.10 17.40
CA LEU A 35 -28.01 2.68 16.22
C LEU A 35 -27.12 2.66 14.96
N LYS A 36 -26.23 3.65 14.84
CA LYS A 36 -25.28 3.76 13.75
C LYS A 36 -24.24 2.65 13.78
N LEU A 37 -23.77 2.31 14.98
CA LEU A 37 -22.89 1.16 15.20
C LEU A 37 -23.60 -0.15 14.81
N GLU A 38 -24.87 -0.31 15.13
CA GLU A 38 -25.67 -1.49 14.73
C GLU A 38 -25.75 -1.61 13.21
N TRP A 39 -25.98 -0.51 12.48
CA TRP A 39 -25.97 -0.55 11.01
C TRP A 39 -24.65 -1.06 10.43
N VAL A 40 -23.52 -0.55 10.95
CA VAL A 40 -22.19 -1.02 10.53
C VAL A 40 -22.02 -2.50 10.87
N MET A 41 -22.38 -2.92 12.09
CA MET A 41 -22.29 -4.32 12.51
C MET A 41 -23.16 -5.25 11.67
N ASP A 42 -24.35 -4.82 11.26
CA ASP A 42 -25.27 -5.60 10.41
C ASP A 42 -24.73 -5.76 8.98
N TRP A 43 -24.07 -4.73 8.44
CA TRP A 43 -23.37 -4.83 7.15
C TRP A 43 -22.21 -5.81 7.23
N GLU A 44 -21.38 -5.69 8.28
CA GLU A 44 -20.30 -6.64 8.51
C GLU A 44 -20.81 -8.08 8.70
N MET A 45 -21.93 -8.26 9.41
CA MET A 45 -22.56 -9.57 9.59
C MET A 45 -22.99 -10.17 8.25
N ARG A 46 -23.60 -9.38 7.37
CA ARG A 46 -23.97 -9.80 6.01
C ARG A 46 -22.75 -10.21 5.19
N MET A 47 -21.66 -9.44 5.29
CA MET A 47 -20.39 -9.76 4.65
C MET A 47 -19.82 -11.09 5.15
N ARG A 48 -19.77 -11.30 6.48
CA ARG A 48 -19.33 -12.57 7.08
C ARG A 48 -20.17 -13.73 6.58
N LYS A 49 -21.49 -13.60 6.68
CA LYS A 49 -22.43 -14.63 6.25
C LYS A 49 -22.22 -15.04 4.79
N MET A 50 -22.07 -14.07 3.89
CA MET A 50 -21.82 -14.34 2.47
C MET A 50 -20.54 -15.16 2.25
N ILE A 51 -19.46 -14.82 2.96
CA ILE A 51 -18.18 -15.52 2.86
C ILE A 51 -18.28 -16.93 3.49
N ASP A 52 -18.95 -17.05 4.64
CA ASP A 52 -19.15 -18.32 5.35
C ASP A 52 -20.00 -19.30 4.53
N ASP A 53 -21.13 -18.84 3.99
CA ASP A 53 -22.03 -19.64 3.14
C ASP A 53 -21.32 -20.11 1.85
N GLY A 54 -20.27 -19.39 1.43
CA GLY A 54 -19.43 -19.76 0.28
C GLY A 54 -19.99 -19.33 -1.06
N PHE A 55 -21.09 -18.58 -1.09
CA PHE A 55 -21.64 -18.01 -2.31
C PHE A 55 -22.52 -16.78 -2.02
N PHE A 56 -22.81 -16.01 -3.05
CA PHE A 56 -23.82 -14.95 -3.03
C PHE A 56 -24.80 -15.12 -4.18
N MET A 57 -26.10 -14.96 -3.90
CA MET A 57 -27.13 -14.94 -4.93
C MET A 57 -27.48 -13.49 -5.28
N MET A 58 -27.29 -13.15 -6.55
CA MET A 58 -27.71 -11.88 -7.13
C MET A 58 -29.24 -11.85 -7.31
N ASP A 59 -29.80 -10.65 -7.50
CA ASP A 59 -31.27 -10.47 -7.66
C ASP A 59 -31.82 -11.10 -8.95
N ASP A 60 -30.96 -11.25 -9.96
CA ASP A 60 -31.26 -11.95 -11.22
C ASP A 60 -31.14 -13.48 -11.11
N GLY A 61 -30.77 -14.00 -9.93
CA GLY A 61 -30.52 -15.42 -9.69
C GLY A 61 -29.10 -15.89 -10.01
N THR A 62 -28.21 -15.00 -10.47
CA THR A 62 -26.81 -15.34 -10.72
C THR A 62 -26.11 -15.72 -9.42
N LYS A 63 -25.43 -16.87 -9.39
CA LYS A 63 -24.64 -17.32 -8.24
C LYS A 63 -23.18 -16.91 -8.39
N ILE A 64 -22.68 -16.13 -7.45
CA ILE A 64 -21.25 -15.80 -7.32
C ILE A 64 -20.63 -16.76 -6.32
N ASP A 65 -19.62 -17.53 -6.75
CA ASP A 65 -18.95 -18.53 -5.91
C ASP A 65 -17.81 -17.90 -5.08
N MET A 66 -17.94 -17.86 -3.76
CA MET A 66 -16.91 -17.31 -2.87
C MET A 66 -15.77 -18.30 -2.60
N ARG A 67 -15.77 -19.47 -3.25
CA ARG A 67 -14.65 -20.42 -3.26
C ARG A 67 -13.77 -20.29 -4.51
N ASP A 68 -14.16 -19.46 -5.47
CA ASP A 68 -13.28 -19.05 -6.57
C ASP A 68 -12.53 -17.76 -6.20
N TRP A 69 -11.20 -17.82 -6.24
CA TRP A 69 -10.33 -16.70 -5.92
C TRP A 69 -10.56 -15.49 -6.82
N LYS A 70 -11.05 -15.69 -8.06
CA LYS A 70 -11.33 -14.62 -9.02
C LYS A 70 -12.43 -13.68 -8.54
N ASN A 71 -13.30 -14.15 -7.63
CA ASN A 71 -14.38 -13.37 -7.05
C ASN A 71 -13.93 -12.46 -5.88
N ILE A 72 -12.62 -12.32 -5.64
CA ILE A 72 -12.09 -11.31 -4.71
C ILE A 72 -12.44 -9.87 -5.15
N ASP A 73 -12.54 -9.61 -6.45
CA ASP A 73 -12.95 -8.31 -6.97
C ASP A 73 -14.40 -8.00 -6.60
N PHE A 74 -15.28 -9.00 -6.71
CA PHE A 74 -16.66 -8.90 -6.25
C PHE A 74 -16.73 -8.56 -4.75
N LEU A 75 -15.92 -9.23 -3.92
CA LEU A 75 -15.81 -8.92 -2.49
C LEU A 75 -15.37 -7.47 -2.25
N GLY A 76 -14.34 -7.01 -2.99
CA GLY A 76 -13.86 -5.63 -2.90
C GLY A 76 -14.94 -4.60 -3.28
N LYS A 77 -15.71 -4.88 -4.33
CA LYS A 77 -16.87 -4.07 -4.75
C LYS A 77 -17.96 -4.02 -3.69
N MET A 78 -18.20 -5.10 -2.94
CA MET A 78 -19.19 -5.11 -1.85
C MET A 78 -18.74 -4.24 -0.67
N MET A 79 -17.44 -4.29 -0.34
CA MET A 79 -16.91 -3.51 0.79
C MET A 79 -16.77 -2.02 0.48
N ASN A 80 -16.35 -1.68 -0.74
CA ASN A 80 -16.10 -0.31 -1.18
C ASN A 80 -17.21 0.19 -2.10
N CYS A 81 -18.49 -0.04 -1.76
CA CYS A 81 -19.67 0.42 -2.50
C CYS A 81 -19.36 1.56 -3.48
N ASN A 82 -19.40 1.23 -4.77
CA ASN A 82 -18.99 2.11 -5.86
C ASN A 82 -20.08 2.15 -6.94
N MET A 83 -19.97 3.09 -7.89
CA MET A 83 -20.98 3.23 -8.95
C MET A 83 -21.11 1.99 -9.84
N ASP A 84 -20.06 1.17 -9.94
CA ASP A 84 -20.08 -0.08 -10.70
C ASP A 84 -20.94 -1.15 -10.01
N ASN A 85 -21.26 -0.96 -8.73
CA ASN A 85 -21.94 -1.92 -7.90
C ASN A 85 -23.12 -1.29 -7.16
N MET A 86 -24.31 -1.29 -7.77
CA MET A 86 -25.56 -0.84 -7.14
C MET A 86 -25.99 -1.67 -5.91
N LEU A 87 -25.21 -2.68 -5.48
CA LEU A 87 -25.46 -3.47 -4.26
C LEU A 87 -25.10 -2.73 -2.95
N CYS A 88 -24.75 -1.46 -3.03
CA CYS A 88 -24.64 -0.55 -1.89
C CYS A 88 -25.83 -0.60 -0.93
N THR A 89 -27.04 -0.88 -1.44
CA THR A 89 -28.25 -1.04 -0.61
C THR A 89 -28.17 -2.24 0.32
N LYS A 90 -27.43 -3.29 -0.05
CA LYS A 90 -27.31 -4.55 0.72
C LYS A 90 -26.15 -4.55 1.70
N PHE A 91 -25.00 -3.98 1.33
CA PHE A 91 -23.78 -4.01 2.14
C PHE A 91 -23.37 -2.63 2.70
N GLY A 92 -24.07 -1.56 2.32
CA GLY A 92 -23.88 -0.23 2.87
C GLY A 92 -22.56 0.43 2.50
N PHE A 93 -22.27 1.53 3.21
CA PHE A 93 -21.07 2.35 3.03
C PHE A 93 -20.12 2.15 4.22
N MET A 94 -19.56 0.94 4.36
CA MET A 94 -18.83 0.53 5.56
C MET A 94 -17.68 1.48 5.92
N ASP A 95 -16.82 1.85 4.96
CA ASP A 95 -15.69 2.76 5.22
C ASP A 95 -16.16 4.15 5.65
N VAL A 96 -17.01 4.78 4.84
CA VAL A 96 -17.51 6.15 5.07
C VAL A 96 -18.26 6.25 6.41
N MET A 97 -19.16 5.30 6.69
CA MET A 97 -19.97 5.31 7.91
C MET A 97 -19.14 4.99 9.15
N SER A 98 -18.14 4.10 9.03
CA SER A 98 -17.19 3.85 10.10
C SER A 98 -16.37 5.10 10.42
N ARG A 99 -15.88 5.83 9.41
CA ARG A 99 -15.17 7.10 9.62
C ARG A 99 -16.03 8.15 10.30
N MET A 100 -17.29 8.29 9.88
CA MET A 100 -18.23 9.23 10.51
C MET A 100 -18.50 8.86 11.97
N LEU A 101 -18.73 7.57 12.25
CA LEU A 101 -18.96 7.05 13.60
C LEU A 101 -17.74 7.27 14.51
N LEU A 102 -16.54 6.92 14.03
CA LEU A 102 -15.28 7.10 14.76
C LEU A 102 -14.89 8.57 14.92
N SER A 103 -15.46 9.45 14.10
CA SER A 103 -15.37 10.91 14.26
C SER A 103 -16.46 11.47 15.18
N GLY A 104 -17.41 10.66 15.65
CA GLY A 104 -18.57 11.08 16.45
C GLY A 104 -19.47 12.08 15.73
N ASN A 105 -19.56 11.98 14.40
CA ASN A 105 -20.35 12.88 13.55
C ASN A 105 -21.67 12.24 13.14
N ASP A 106 -22.68 13.08 12.94
CA ASP A 106 -24.00 12.61 12.56
C ASP A 106 -24.09 12.29 11.07
N PHE A 107 -24.72 11.16 10.74
CA PHE A 107 -24.86 10.63 9.39
C PHE A 107 -25.82 11.46 8.54
N MET A 108 -26.78 12.12 9.18
CA MET A 108 -27.83 12.90 8.50
C MET A 108 -27.54 14.40 8.46
N SER A 109 -26.42 14.85 9.05
CA SER A 109 -26.10 16.27 9.08
C SER A 109 -25.53 16.76 7.76
N LYS A 110 -26.06 17.88 7.27
CA LYS A 110 -25.52 18.60 6.10
C LYS A 110 -24.22 19.36 6.42
N MET A 111 -23.97 19.62 7.71
CA MET A 111 -22.76 20.28 8.19
C MET A 111 -22.15 19.45 9.32
N VAL A 112 -20.93 18.96 9.10
CA VAL A 112 -20.22 18.13 10.06
C VAL A 112 -18.95 18.83 10.52
N TRP A 113 -18.56 18.60 11.77
CA TRP A 113 -17.26 19.04 12.28
C TRP A 113 -16.25 17.90 12.07
N PRO A 114 -15.42 17.92 11.00
CA PRO A 114 -14.73 16.71 10.58
C PRO A 114 -13.47 16.45 11.40
N SER A 115 -13.23 15.18 11.69
CA SER A 115 -11.98 14.71 12.27
C SER A 115 -10.94 14.40 11.18
N ALA A 116 -9.72 14.00 11.58
CA ALA A 116 -8.69 13.58 10.63
C ALA A 116 -9.09 12.33 9.80
N LEU A 117 -10.02 11.51 10.29
CA LEU A 117 -10.50 10.33 9.55
C LEU A 117 -11.42 10.68 8.37
N MET A 118 -11.87 11.93 8.26
CA MET A 118 -12.84 12.36 7.24
C MET A 118 -12.20 12.89 5.96
N HIS A 119 -10.87 12.94 5.87
CA HIS A 119 -10.14 13.36 4.67
C HIS A 119 -9.01 12.36 4.39
N PHE A 120 -8.82 11.97 3.13
CA PHE A 120 -7.79 11.01 2.74
C PHE A 120 -6.38 11.51 3.11
N GLU A 121 -6.15 12.82 2.97
CA GLU A 121 -4.90 13.54 3.24
C GLU A 121 -4.50 13.52 4.71
N THR A 122 -5.45 13.30 5.62
CA THR A 122 -5.21 13.33 7.08
C THR A 122 -5.52 12.02 7.78
N SER A 123 -6.17 11.07 7.11
CA SER A 123 -6.64 9.81 7.69
C SER A 123 -5.53 8.98 8.32
N LEU A 124 -4.40 8.83 7.62
CA LEU A 124 -3.25 8.05 8.07
C LEU A 124 -2.56 8.63 9.33
N ARG A 125 -2.92 9.85 9.76
CA ARG A 125 -2.39 10.44 11.00
C ARG A 125 -3.07 9.89 12.24
N ASP A 126 -4.33 9.48 12.13
CA ASP A 126 -5.11 8.97 13.25
C ASP A 126 -4.87 7.46 13.44
N PRO A 127 -4.38 7.00 14.61
CA PRO A 127 -4.17 5.57 14.88
C PRO A 127 -5.39 4.68 14.65
N MET A 128 -6.61 5.21 14.85
CA MET A 128 -7.84 4.44 14.61
C MET A 128 -8.08 4.13 13.14
N PHE A 129 -7.45 4.85 12.20
CA PHE A 129 -7.45 4.48 10.79
C PHE A 129 -6.95 3.04 10.62
N TYR A 130 -5.82 2.71 11.24
CA TYR A 130 -5.19 1.40 11.12
C TYR A 130 -6.05 0.32 11.78
N SER A 131 -6.61 0.58 12.96
CA SER A 131 -7.51 -0.37 13.63
C SER A 131 -8.81 -0.61 12.85
N MET A 132 -9.35 0.43 12.22
CA MET A 132 -10.54 0.33 11.37
C MET A 132 -10.22 -0.50 10.12
N TRP A 133 -9.14 -0.19 9.41
CA TRP A 133 -8.75 -0.93 8.21
C TRP A 133 -8.34 -2.37 8.51
N ASP A 134 -7.66 -2.65 9.62
CA ASP A 134 -7.34 -4.01 10.06
C ASP A 134 -8.62 -4.86 10.20
N ARG A 135 -9.66 -4.30 10.84
CA ARG A 135 -11.00 -4.92 10.93
C ARG A 135 -11.66 -5.12 9.56
N MET A 136 -11.53 -4.18 8.64
CA MET A 136 -12.08 -4.34 7.28
C MET A 136 -11.31 -5.36 6.45
N LEU A 137 -9.98 -5.46 6.63
CA LEU A 137 -9.14 -6.45 5.95
C LEU A 137 -9.45 -7.88 6.40
N GLU A 138 -10.03 -8.06 7.59
CA GLU A 138 -10.50 -9.37 8.09
C GLU A 138 -11.43 -10.08 7.11
N PHE A 139 -12.29 -9.37 6.37
CA PHE A 139 -13.15 -9.99 5.37
C PHE A 139 -12.36 -10.59 4.20
N TYR A 140 -11.29 -9.92 3.75
CA TYR A 140 -10.40 -10.48 2.73
C TYR A 140 -9.65 -11.70 3.29
N TYR A 141 -9.14 -11.62 4.52
CA TYR A 141 -8.45 -12.75 5.14
C TYR A 141 -9.38 -13.95 5.33
N MET A 142 -10.63 -13.71 5.72
CA MET A 142 -11.65 -14.74 5.87
C MET A 142 -12.00 -15.37 4.52
N PHE A 143 -12.20 -14.57 3.47
CA PHE A 143 -12.39 -15.08 2.12
C PHE A 143 -11.20 -15.96 1.68
N LYS A 144 -9.97 -15.47 1.86
CA LYS A 144 -8.75 -16.19 1.49
C LYS A 144 -8.53 -17.47 2.32
N SER A 145 -9.06 -17.56 3.54
CA SER A 145 -8.89 -18.73 4.40
C SER A 145 -9.72 -19.93 3.92
N TYR A 146 -10.82 -19.68 3.20
CA TYR A 146 -11.65 -20.72 2.58
C TYR A 146 -11.15 -21.18 1.20
N LEU A 147 -10.19 -20.47 0.61
CA LEU A 147 -9.59 -20.89 -0.65
C LEU A 147 -8.66 -22.08 -0.42
N PRO A 148 -8.52 -22.99 -1.40
CA PRO A 148 -7.51 -24.03 -1.34
C PRO A 148 -6.11 -23.41 -1.25
N MET A 149 -5.25 -24.07 -0.46
CA MET A 149 -3.82 -23.80 -0.42
C MET A 149 -3.23 -24.09 -1.81
N TYR A 150 -2.19 -23.35 -2.18
CA TYR A 150 -1.52 -23.59 -3.46
C TYR A 150 -0.84 -24.96 -3.49
N THR A 151 -0.99 -25.65 -4.60
CA THR A 151 -0.29 -26.91 -4.90
C THR A 151 1.15 -26.65 -5.32
N VAL A 152 1.99 -27.70 -5.29
CA VAL A 152 3.39 -27.61 -5.76
C VAL A 152 3.47 -27.12 -7.20
N ASP A 153 2.59 -27.60 -8.08
CA ASP A 153 2.61 -27.23 -9.49
C ASP A 153 2.22 -25.76 -9.71
N GLU A 154 1.38 -25.17 -8.86
CA GLU A 154 1.06 -23.74 -8.91
C GLU A 154 2.20 -22.85 -8.41
N LEU A 155 3.05 -23.37 -7.52
CA LEU A 155 4.17 -22.63 -6.92
C LEU A 155 5.48 -22.78 -7.70
N MET A 156 5.66 -23.94 -8.33
CA MET A 156 6.93 -24.32 -8.94
C MET A 156 7.09 -23.74 -10.33
N TYR A 157 8.21 -23.06 -10.55
CA TYR A 157 8.68 -22.75 -11.89
C TYR A 157 9.65 -23.84 -12.37
N LYS A 158 9.12 -24.84 -13.06
CA LYS A 158 9.88 -26.02 -13.52
C LYS A 158 11.12 -25.61 -14.33
N GLY A 159 12.27 -26.16 -13.98
CA GLY A 159 13.56 -25.87 -14.61
C GLY A 159 14.23 -24.56 -14.16
N VAL A 160 13.63 -23.78 -13.25
CA VAL A 160 14.19 -22.51 -12.76
C VAL A 160 14.54 -22.62 -11.27
N VAL A 161 15.77 -22.23 -10.93
CA VAL A 161 16.31 -22.34 -9.57
C VAL A 161 17.03 -21.05 -9.17
N ILE A 162 16.60 -20.43 -8.09
CA ILE A 162 17.36 -19.35 -7.45
C ILE A 162 18.49 -20.00 -6.65
N LYS A 163 19.74 -19.71 -7.00
CA LYS A 163 20.93 -20.29 -6.36
C LYS A 163 21.45 -19.45 -5.22
N ASP A 164 21.41 -18.13 -5.36
CA ASP A 164 21.92 -17.20 -4.37
C ASP A 164 21.30 -15.82 -4.57
N VAL A 165 21.20 -15.08 -3.46
CA VAL A 165 20.83 -13.66 -3.46
C VAL A 165 21.79 -12.88 -2.58
N VAL A 166 22.34 -11.81 -3.15
CA VAL A 166 23.14 -10.80 -2.44
C VAL A 166 22.34 -9.51 -2.41
N VAL A 167 22.26 -8.90 -1.24
CA VAL A 167 21.58 -7.61 -1.03
C VAL A 167 22.61 -6.66 -0.43
N ASP A 168 22.70 -5.46 -0.98
CA ASP A 168 23.55 -4.40 -0.45
C ASP A 168 23.13 -4.00 0.97
N LYS A 169 23.99 -3.23 1.64
CA LYS A 169 23.70 -2.72 2.98
C LYS A 169 22.46 -1.80 2.96
N LEU A 170 21.45 -2.15 3.74
CA LEU A 170 20.22 -1.37 3.88
C LEU A 170 20.40 -0.31 4.97
N MET A 171 20.24 0.96 4.60
CA MET A 171 20.47 2.09 5.51
C MET A 171 19.37 3.14 5.38
N THR A 172 18.78 3.50 6.51
CA THR A 172 17.78 4.57 6.65
C THR A 172 18.36 5.76 7.39
N TYR A 173 17.80 6.94 7.17
CA TYR A 173 18.18 8.19 7.83
C TYR A 173 16.98 9.15 7.80
N PHE A 174 17.05 10.24 8.56
CA PHE A 174 16.14 11.36 8.38
C PHE A 174 16.82 12.46 7.58
N GLU A 175 16.07 13.08 6.67
CA GLU A 175 16.53 14.27 5.94
C GLU A 175 15.54 15.41 6.11
N TYR A 176 16.04 16.64 5.96
CA TYR A 176 15.17 17.80 5.87
C TYR A 176 14.53 17.86 4.48
N PHE A 177 13.22 18.09 4.48
CA PHE A 177 12.43 18.33 3.29
C PHE A 177 11.66 19.62 3.46
N ASP A 178 11.87 20.55 2.53
CA ASP A 178 11.09 21.78 2.45
C ASP A 178 9.85 21.51 1.58
N ALA A 179 8.71 22.02 2.00
CA ALA A 179 7.48 22.03 1.23
C ALA A 179 7.02 23.46 1.03
N ASP A 180 6.65 23.83 -0.19
CA ASP A 180 6.05 25.13 -0.46
C ASP A 180 4.63 25.17 0.12
N ILE A 181 4.44 26.06 1.10
CA ILE A 181 3.16 26.29 1.80
C ILE A 181 2.67 27.72 1.60
N SER A 182 3.14 28.40 0.55
CA SER A 182 2.79 29.80 0.26
C SER A 182 1.28 30.02 0.16
N ASN A 183 0.52 29.01 -0.29
CA ASN A 183 -0.94 29.03 -0.36
C ASN A 183 -1.65 29.18 1.01
N VAL A 184 -0.94 29.02 2.13
CA VAL A 184 -1.51 29.27 3.48
C VAL A 184 -1.57 30.76 3.80
N VAL A 185 -0.76 31.59 3.14
CA VAL A 185 -0.79 33.05 3.35
C VAL A 185 -1.93 33.65 2.54
N PRO A 186 -2.92 34.31 3.16
CA PRO A 186 -3.97 34.98 2.43
C PRO A 186 -3.36 36.13 1.62
N MET A 187 -3.41 36.02 0.29
CA MET A 187 -2.92 37.06 -0.60
C MET A 187 -4.01 38.07 -0.92
N THR A 188 -3.68 39.35 -0.76
CA THR A 188 -4.55 40.47 -1.11
C THR A 188 -4.37 40.94 -2.56
N ASN A 189 -3.27 40.57 -3.21
CA ASN A 189 -2.99 40.88 -4.62
C ASN A 189 -2.34 39.68 -5.31
N VAL A 190 -3.00 39.15 -6.35
CA VAL A 190 -2.56 37.97 -7.12
C VAL A 190 -1.27 38.24 -7.90
N ASP A 191 -1.02 39.47 -8.34
CA ASP A 191 0.17 39.84 -9.11
C ASP A 191 1.47 39.65 -8.31
N LYS A 192 1.37 39.65 -6.98
CA LYS A 192 2.50 39.47 -6.06
C LYS A 192 2.72 38.01 -5.64
N TYR A 193 2.02 37.04 -6.23
CA TYR A 193 2.18 35.61 -5.89
C TYR A 193 3.64 35.17 -5.90
N TRP A 194 4.40 35.68 -6.87
CA TRP A 194 5.78 35.28 -7.12
C TRP A 194 6.81 36.09 -6.32
N ASP A 195 6.38 37.10 -5.55
CA ASP A 195 7.28 37.98 -4.79
C ASP A 195 7.71 37.37 -3.44
N MET A 196 6.99 36.34 -2.96
CA MET A 196 7.24 35.68 -1.69
C MET A 196 7.13 34.17 -1.83
N THR A 197 7.94 33.45 -1.07
CA THR A 197 7.80 32.00 -0.91
C THR A 197 7.87 31.66 0.57
N VAL A 198 6.91 30.87 1.05
CA VAL A 198 6.89 30.34 2.42
C VAL A 198 7.15 28.84 2.36
N LEU A 199 8.22 28.41 3.03
CA LEU A 199 8.62 27.01 3.07
C LEU A 199 8.37 26.42 4.47
N GLY A 200 7.65 25.31 4.51
CA GLY A 200 7.51 24.46 5.70
C GLY A 200 8.59 23.39 5.67
N ARG A 201 9.55 23.46 6.60
CA ARG A 201 10.61 22.46 6.75
C ARG A 201 10.16 21.32 7.65
N THR A 202 10.27 20.09 7.17
CA THR A 202 9.95 18.87 7.93
C THR A 202 11.11 17.89 7.89
N MET A 203 11.16 16.96 8.84
CA MET A 203 12.06 15.80 8.76
C MET A 203 11.28 14.61 8.19
N ARG A 204 11.85 13.93 7.20
CA ARG A 204 11.25 12.76 6.57
C ARG A 204 12.21 11.59 6.60
N LEU A 205 11.68 10.39 6.85
CA LEU A 205 12.44 9.16 6.73
C LEU A 205 12.84 8.97 5.27
N ASN A 206 14.07 8.54 5.04
CA ASN A 206 14.60 8.15 3.74
C ASN A 206 15.56 6.96 3.90
N HIS A 207 16.01 6.40 2.77
CA HIS A 207 17.02 5.36 2.70
C HIS A 207 18.07 5.65 1.64
N LYS A 208 19.24 5.01 1.76
CA LYS A 208 20.24 5.02 0.69
C LYS A 208 19.79 4.03 -0.39
N PRO A 209 19.99 4.33 -1.68
CA PRO A 209 19.72 3.36 -2.73
C PRO A 209 20.51 2.08 -2.49
N PHE A 210 19.89 0.94 -2.76
CA PHE A 210 20.51 -0.37 -2.60
C PHE A 210 20.18 -1.24 -3.81
N THR A 211 21.03 -2.20 -4.10
CA THR A 211 20.82 -3.18 -5.16
C THR A 211 20.75 -4.58 -4.56
N TYR A 212 19.92 -5.42 -5.17
CA TYR A 212 20.01 -6.86 -4.98
C TYR A 212 20.43 -7.54 -6.28
N THR A 213 21.17 -8.64 -6.14
CA THR A 213 21.65 -9.48 -7.23
C THR A 213 21.22 -10.92 -6.99
N LEU A 214 20.42 -11.48 -7.90
CA LEU A 214 20.02 -12.89 -7.89
C LEU A 214 20.83 -13.66 -8.91
N ASN A 215 21.39 -14.79 -8.48
CA ASN A 215 21.96 -15.80 -9.37
C ASN A 215 20.91 -16.88 -9.62
N VAL A 216 20.42 -16.98 -10.85
CA VAL A 216 19.37 -17.93 -11.23
C VAL A 216 19.91 -18.91 -12.28
N MET A 217 19.64 -20.20 -12.10
CA MET A 217 19.88 -21.22 -13.11
C MET A 217 18.55 -21.58 -13.78
N SER A 218 18.52 -21.59 -15.11
CA SER A 218 17.34 -21.94 -15.90
C SER A 218 17.65 -23.06 -16.88
N GLU A 219 16.74 -24.03 -17.01
CA GLU A 219 16.77 -25.07 -18.05
C GLU A 219 15.97 -24.65 -19.29
N ILE A 220 15.29 -23.51 -19.22
CA ILE A 220 14.42 -22.98 -20.28
C ILE A 220 14.81 -21.55 -20.66
N THR A 221 14.47 -21.16 -21.89
CA THR A 221 14.39 -19.76 -22.30
C THR A 221 12.94 -19.30 -22.14
N GLY A 222 12.71 -18.17 -21.50
CA GLY A 222 11.35 -17.69 -21.26
C GLY A 222 11.28 -16.42 -20.41
N LYS A 223 10.06 -15.98 -20.13
CA LYS A 223 9.77 -14.83 -19.27
C LYS A 223 9.31 -15.31 -17.90
N GLY A 224 9.85 -14.70 -16.85
CA GLY A 224 9.40 -14.88 -15.47
C GLY A 224 8.94 -13.58 -14.84
N MET A 225 8.17 -13.67 -13.78
CA MET A 225 7.84 -12.56 -12.87
C MET A 225 8.56 -12.75 -11.55
N LEU A 226 9.49 -11.86 -11.24
CA LEU A 226 10.14 -11.81 -9.93
C LEU A 226 9.30 -10.93 -9.01
N ARG A 227 8.97 -11.45 -7.81
CA ARG A 227 8.40 -10.69 -6.71
C ARG A 227 9.34 -10.68 -5.54
N VAL A 228 9.41 -9.53 -4.87
CA VAL A 228 10.25 -9.32 -3.69
C VAL A 228 9.42 -8.77 -2.57
N PHE A 229 9.45 -9.46 -1.43
CA PHE A 229 8.76 -9.05 -0.22
C PHE A 229 9.76 -8.75 0.88
N LEU A 230 9.41 -7.82 1.78
CA LEU A 230 10.13 -7.53 3.01
C LEU A 230 9.22 -7.81 4.20
N GLY A 231 9.72 -8.58 5.17
CA GLY A 231 8.94 -8.95 6.35
C GLY A 231 9.80 -9.19 7.59
N PRO A 232 9.15 -9.43 8.74
CA PRO A 232 9.84 -9.69 10.00
C PRO A 232 10.67 -10.97 9.91
N LYS A 233 11.82 -10.99 10.62
CA LYS A 233 12.61 -12.20 10.77
C LYS A 233 11.89 -13.19 11.69
N PHE A 234 11.66 -14.40 11.18
CA PHE A 234 11.23 -15.55 11.97
C PHE A 234 12.33 -16.61 12.04
N MET A 235 12.30 -17.42 13.11
CA MET A 235 13.34 -18.43 13.39
C MET A 235 13.01 -19.76 12.71
N ASP A 236 11.75 -20.18 12.79
CA ASP A 236 11.29 -21.45 12.22
C ASP A 236 10.43 -21.18 10.98
N MET A 237 10.72 -21.90 9.90
CA MET A 237 9.89 -21.87 8.69
C MET A 237 8.44 -22.23 8.98
N MET A 238 8.16 -23.05 9.99
CA MET A 238 6.80 -23.40 10.41
C MET A 238 5.96 -22.20 10.85
N ASP A 239 6.60 -21.09 11.25
CA ASP A 239 5.92 -19.86 11.64
C ASP A 239 5.44 -19.02 10.44
N ILE A 240 5.76 -19.40 9.20
CA ILE A 240 5.42 -18.58 8.02
C ILE A 240 3.92 -18.30 7.90
N ASN A 241 3.05 -19.21 8.33
CA ASN A 241 1.60 -18.96 8.31
C ASN A 241 1.17 -17.85 9.28
N MET A 242 1.93 -17.61 10.35
CA MET A 242 1.72 -16.50 11.29
C MET A 242 2.28 -15.19 10.74
N PHE A 243 3.40 -15.23 10.02
CA PHE A 243 4.10 -14.03 9.55
C PHE A 243 3.78 -13.61 8.12
N ARG A 244 3.23 -14.47 7.26
CA ARG A 244 3.01 -14.20 5.82
C ARG A 244 2.24 -12.91 5.54
N THR A 245 1.27 -12.57 6.40
CA THR A 245 0.46 -11.34 6.25
C THR A 245 1.21 -10.07 6.66
N MET A 246 2.39 -10.21 7.27
CA MET A 246 3.28 -9.11 7.65
C MET A 246 4.37 -8.85 6.60
N PHE A 247 4.42 -9.62 5.51
CA PHE A 247 5.32 -9.37 4.39
C PHE A 247 4.71 -8.37 3.42
N VAL A 248 5.43 -7.28 3.17
CA VAL A 248 5.03 -6.23 2.23
C VAL A 248 5.77 -6.44 0.90
N GLU A 249 5.03 -6.47 -0.20
CA GLU A 249 5.62 -6.53 -1.54
C GLU A 249 6.30 -5.19 -1.87
N ILE A 250 7.61 -5.22 -2.03
CA ILE A 250 8.42 -4.02 -2.31
C ILE A 250 8.78 -3.90 -3.79
N ASP A 251 8.84 -5.00 -4.53
CA ASP A 251 9.12 -4.98 -5.98
C ASP A 251 8.45 -6.15 -6.72
N GLN A 252 8.10 -5.92 -7.98
CA GLN A 252 7.54 -6.91 -8.90
C GLN A 252 7.89 -6.49 -10.33
N TYR A 253 8.55 -7.35 -11.10
CA TYR A 253 8.90 -7.04 -12.49
C TYR A 253 9.18 -8.30 -13.31
N MET A 254 9.07 -8.13 -14.64
CA MET A 254 9.35 -9.19 -15.59
C MET A 254 10.87 -9.36 -15.78
N VAL A 255 11.30 -10.60 -15.88
CA VAL A 255 12.69 -10.99 -16.16
C VAL A 255 12.71 -11.90 -17.38
N ASP A 256 13.66 -11.65 -18.28
CA ASP A 256 13.95 -12.54 -19.39
C ASP A 256 15.02 -13.55 -18.95
N LEU A 257 14.71 -14.84 -19.07
CA LEU A 257 15.58 -15.96 -18.69
C LEU A 257 16.13 -16.63 -19.94
N VAL A 258 17.43 -16.93 -19.92
CA VAL A 258 18.10 -17.79 -20.89
C VAL A 258 18.52 -19.11 -20.25
N VAL A 259 18.67 -20.18 -21.05
CA VAL A 259 19.21 -21.45 -20.56
C VAL A 259 20.60 -21.25 -19.95
N GLY A 260 20.85 -21.85 -18.79
CA GLY A 260 22.08 -21.72 -18.03
C GLY A 260 22.00 -20.66 -16.94
N LYS A 261 23.10 -19.92 -16.75
CA LYS A 261 23.25 -18.94 -15.67
C LYS A 261 22.68 -17.58 -16.07
N ASN A 262 21.82 -17.04 -15.21
CA ASN A 262 21.25 -15.70 -15.30
C ASN A 262 21.68 -14.90 -14.07
N THR A 263 22.10 -13.65 -14.26
CA THR A 263 22.42 -12.73 -13.16
C THR A 263 21.44 -11.56 -13.25
N ILE A 264 20.51 -11.49 -12.32
CA ILE A 264 19.45 -10.47 -12.29
C ILE A 264 19.87 -9.42 -11.28
N ILE A 265 20.04 -8.17 -11.73
CA ILE A 265 20.46 -7.05 -10.90
C ILE A 265 19.35 -6.00 -10.90
N ARG A 266 18.94 -5.55 -9.72
CA ARG A 266 17.86 -4.57 -9.57
C ARG A 266 18.19 -3.53 -8.52
N ASN A 267 18.02 -2.26 -8.86
CA ASN A 267 18.19 -1.15 -7.93
C ASN A 267 16.84 -0.76 -7.29
N SER A 268 16.87 -0.34 -6.03
CA SER A 268 15.69 0.11 -5.30
C SER A 268 14.92 1.23 -6.02
N ARG A 269 15.62 2.08 -6.78
CA ARG A 269 15.01 3.20 -7.52
C ARG A 269 14.13 2.78 -8.69
N ASP A 270 14.19 1.52 -9.08
CA ASP A 270 13.41 1.01 -10.21
C ASP A 270 12.15 0.26 -9.74
N PHE A 271 11.89 0.19 -8.43
CA PHE A 271 10.78 -0.60 -7.87
C PHE A 271 9.42 -0.15 -8.39
N PHE A 272 8.60 -1.13 -8.82
CA PHE A 272 7.50 -0.91 -9.77
C PHE A 272 6.40 0.07 -9.34
N TRP A 273 6.12 0.19 -8.04
CA TRP A 273 5.06 1.06 -7.51
C TRP A 273 5.60 2.17 -6.59
N SER A 274 6.92 2.31 -6.54
CA SER A 274 7.57 3.40 -5.82
C SER A 274 7.56 4.68 -6.65
N VAL A 275 7.35 5.82 -6.00
CA VAL A 275 7.40 7.14 -6.63
C VAL A 275 8.30 8.07 -5.84
N ARG A 276 9.01 8.93 -6.57
CA ARG A 276 9.87 9.95 -6.00
C ARG A 276 9.05 11.12 -5.48
N ASP A 277 9.73 11.95 -4.71
CA ASP A 277 9.28 13.27 -4.30
C ASP A 277 8.76 14.08 -5.47
N ARG A 278 7.72 14.85 -5.23
CA ARG A 278 7.18 15.75 -6.23
C ARG A 278 8.01 17.02 -6.28
N THR A 279 8.27 17.49 -7.50
CA THR A 279 8.71 18.84 -7.77
C THR A 279 7.68 19.82 -7.18
N MET A 280 8.18 20.85 -6.48
CA MET A 280 7.33 21.89 -5.88
C MET A 280 6.51 22.63 -6.94
N TYR A 281 5.31 23.10 -6.55
CA TYR A 281 4.41 23.83 -7.45
C TYR A 281 5.09 25.02 -8.14
N THR A 282 5.84 25.82 -7.39
CA THR A 282 6.52 27.02 -7.90
C THR A 282 7.59 26.69 -8.94
N ASP A 283 8.35 25.61 -8.73
CA ASP A 283 9.35 25.13 -9.70
C ASP A 283 8.70 24.52 -10.93
N LEU A 284 7.62 23.74 -10.74
CA LEU A 284 6.85 23.17 -11.84
C LEU A 284 6.25 24.26 -12.73
N TYR A 285 5.65 25.29 -12.12
CA TYR A 285 5.09 26.44 -12.83
C TYR A 285 6.16 27.21 -13.60
N LYS A 286 7.31 27.49 -13.00
CA LYS A 286 8.44 28.15 -13.68
C LYS A 286 8.89 27.37 -14.91
N LYS A 287 9.09 26.04 -14.79
CA LYS A 287 9.45 25.15 -15.91
C LYS A 287 8.40 25.20 -17.01
N MET A 288 7.11 25.17 -16.66
CA MET A 288 6.01 25.25 -17.61
C MET A 288 6.00 26.59 -18.37
N MET A 289 6.12 27.72 -17.66
CA MET A 289 6.11 29.05 -18.28
C MET A 289 7.33 29.30 -19.17
N MET A 290 8.52 28.83 -18.78
CA MET A 290 9.71 28.85 -19.64
C MET A 290 9.47 28.07 -20.93
N SER A 291 8.76 26.94 -20.84
CA SER A 291 8.46 26.12 -22.01
C SER A 291 7.43 26.75 -22.94
N ILE A 292 6.36 27.34 -22.41
CA ILE A 292 5.39 28.13 -23.18
C ILE A 292 6.08 29.29 -23.90
N GLY A 293 7.04 29.95 -23.24
CA GLY A 293 7.86 31.01 -23.82
C GLY A 293 8.91 30.54 -24.84
N GLY A 294 8.98 29.26 -25.17
CA GLY A 294 9.93 28.68 -26.12
C GLY A 294 11.38 28.63 -25.63
N LYS A 295 11.62 28.88 -24.34
CA LYS A 295 12.98 28.90 -23.77
C LYS A 295 13.48 27.50 -23.40
N ASP A 296 12.58 26.59 -23.03
CA ASP A 296 12.91 25.22 -22.63
C ASP A 296 11.85 24.20 -23.11
N LYS A 297 12.19 22.91 -23.09
CA LYS A 297 11.21 21.83 -23.30
C LYS A 297 10.69 21.33 -21.96
N PHE A 298 9.37 21.28 -21.80
CA PHE A 298 8.74 20.62 -20.65
C PHE A 298 8.80 19.10 -20.83
N ILE A 299 9.55 18.41 -19.97
CA ILE A 299 9.64 16.95 -19.94
C ILE A 299 8.82 16.46 -18.75
N LEU A 300 7.86 15.57 -19.01
CA LEU A 300 7.08 14.94 -17.96
C LEU A 300 7.93 13.86 -17.26
N ASP A 301 8.32 14.11 -16.01
CA ASP A 301 9.08 13.15 -15.20
C ASP A 301 8.14 12.09 -14.61
N MET A 302 8.14 10.91 -15.22
CA MET A 302 7.31 9.81 -14.78
C MET A 302 7.80 9.13 -13.50
N SER A 303 8.96 9.51 -12.96
CA SER A 303 9.42 9.05 -11.64
C SER A 303 8.69 9.77 -10.49
N GLU A 304 8.04 10.90 -10.77
CA GLU A 304 7.20 11.66 -9.83
C GLU A 304 5.71 11.44 -10.07
N ALA A 305 5.33 10.24 -10.54
CA ALA A 305 3.95 9.90 -10.88
C ALA A 305 2.94 10.30 -9.77
N HIS A 306 1.72 10.65 -10.19
CA HIS A 306 0.71 11.19 -9.27
C HIS A 306 0.24 10.20 -8.21
N CYS A 307 0.49 8.90 -8.40
CA CYS A 307 0.15 7.89 -7.43
C CYS A 307 1.20 6.79 -7.34
N GLY A 308 1.55 6.43 -6.10
CA GLY A 308 2.49 5.37 -5.79
C GLY A 308 2.93 5.45 -4.33
N PHE A 309 3.62 4.41 -3.88
CA PHE A 309 4.20 4.39 -2.54
C PHE A 309 5.47 5.25 -2.52
N PRO A 310 5.69 6.14 -1.54
CA PRO A 310 6.89 6.98 -1.55
C PRO A 310 8.17 6.13 -1.47
N ASP A 311 9.08 6.28 -2.44
CA ASP A 311 10.37 5.55 -2.52
C ASP A 311 11.12 5.59 -1.17
N ARG A 312 11.23 6.79 -0.59
CA ARG A 312 11.86 7.03 0.71
C ARG A 312 11.37 6.12 1.86
N LEU A 313 10.14 5.59 1.77
CA LEU A 313 9.46 4.81 2.80
C LEU A 313 9.50 3.30 2.52
N ILE A 314 10.13 2.83 1.43
CA ILE A 314 10.22 1.40 1.07
C ILE A 314 10.81 0.59 2.22
N LEU A 315 11.78 1.15 2.94
CA LEU A 315 12.35 0.55 4.14
C LEU A 315 11.72 1.15 5.41
N PRO A 316 11.32 0.32 6.38
CA PRO A 316 10.99 0.81 7.70
C PRO A 316 12.25 1.42 8.37
N LYS A 317 12.04 2.33 9.33
CA LYS A 317 13.15 2.89 10.12
C LYS A 317 13.91 1.75 10.80
N GLY A 318 15.19 1.61 10.46
CA GLY A 318 16.07 0.60 11.05
C GLY A 318 16.45 0.90 12.50
N TRP A 319 17.27 0.02 13.07
CA TRP A 319 17.94 0.27 14.35
C TRP A 319 19.40 0.65 14.12
N THR A 320 20.00 1.39 15.05
CA THR A 320 21.44 1.68 15.01
C THR A 320 22.28 0.40 15.03
N SER A 321 21.82 -0.61 15.79
CA SER A 321 22.41 -1.96 15.83
C SER A 321 22.06 -2.85 14.64
N GLY A 322 21.21 -2.37 13.73
CA GLY A 322 20.61 -3.16 12.65
C GLY A 322 19.35 -3.89 13.11
N MET A 323 18.23 -3.61 12.43
CA MET A 323 16.96 -4.30 12.62
C MET A 323 16.93 -5.55 11.76
N GLN A 324 16.74 -6.70 12.39
CA GLN A 324 16.66 -8.00 11.72
C GLN A 324 15.36 -8.14 10.94
N MET A 325 15.48 -8.36 9.64
CA MET A 325 14.36 -8.60 8.73
C MET A 325 14.73 -9.66 7.71
N GLN A 326 13.76 -10.02 6.86
CA GLN A 326 13.97 -10.97 5.77
C GLN A 326 13.39 -10.43 4.48
N MET A 327 14.16 -10.57 3.40
CA MET A 327 13.63 -10.45 2.06
C MET A 327 13.25 -11.83 1.54
N TYR A 328 12.10 -11.91 0.88
CA TYR A 328 11.63 -13.13 0.22
C TYR A 328 11.54 -12.87 -1.29
N PHE A 329 12.15 -13.75 -2.06
CA PHE A 329 12.20 -13.71 -3.52
C PHE A 329 11.45 -14.90 -4.06
N VAL A 330 10.56 -14.67 -5.03
CA VAL A 330 9.86 -15.74 -5.75
C VAL A 330 9.78 -15.41 -7.22
N LEU A 331 10.20 -16.37 -8.05
CA LEU A 331 10.20 -16.25 -9.50
C LEU A 331 9.16 -17.21 -10.09
N THR A 332 8.13 -16.70 -10.75
CA THR A 332 7.05 -17.49 -11.37
C THR A 332 7.08 -17.37 -12.90
N PRO A 333 6.51 -18.32 -13.65
CA PRO A 333 6.33 -18.14 -15.09
C PRO A 333 5.43 -16.93 -15.37
N TYR A 334 5.79 -16.13 -16.38
CA TYR A 334 4.92 -15.06 -16.87
C TYR A 334 3.90 -15.66 -17.84
N MET A 335 2.62 -15.62 -17.47
CA MET A 335 1.56 -16.33 -18.20
C MET A 335 0.67 -15.40 -19.04
N MET A 336 0.83 -14.07 -18.97
CA MET A 336 -0.01 -13.14 -19.73
C MET A 336 0.32 -13.20 -21.22
N THR A 337 -0.65 -13.65 -22.03
CA THR A 337 -0.53 -13.72 -23.49
C THR A 337 -1.06 -12.47 -24.20
N GLU A 338 -2.00 -11.74 -23.58
CA GLU A 338 -2.54 -10.48 -24.09
C GLU A 338 -2.82 -9.52 -22.92
N VAL A 339 -2.49 -8.23 -23.09
CA VAL A 339 -3.00 -7.17 -22.22
C VAL A 339 -4.50 -7.11 -22.48
N LYS A 340 -5.35 -7.48 -21.51
CA LYS A 340 -6.80 -7.30 -21.66
C LYS A 340 -7.05 -5.85 -22.06
N GLY A 341 -7.62 -5.65 -23.25
CA GLY A 341 -7.63 -4.40 -24.02
C GLY A 341 -8.29 -3.18 -23.36
N ASP A 342 -8.81 -3.30 -22.14
CA ASP A 342 -9.50 -2.22 -21.43
C ASP A 342 -8.68 -1.59 -20.29
N MET A 343 -7.49 -2.12 -19.98
CA MET A 343 -6.60 -1.56 -18.96
C MET A 343 -5.21 -1.27 -19.53
N ILE A 344 -5.11 -0.22 -20.34
CA ILE A 344 -3.81 0.43 -20.55
C ILE A 344 -3.48 1.13 -19.24
N PHE A 345 -2.56 0.54 -18.46
CA PHE A 345 -2.06 1.17 -17.25
C PHE A 345 -1.37 2.48 -17.62
N ASP A 346 -1.98 3.60 -17.24
CA ASP A 346 -1.37 4.89 -17.30
C ASP A 346 -0.98 5.33 -15.88
N LYS A 347 0.31 5.19 -15.59
CA LYS A 347 0.96 5.68 -14.37
C LYS A 347 0.72 7.17 -14.09
N THR A 348 0.21 7.95 -15.05
CA THR A 348 -0.17 9.35 -14.86
C THR A 348 -1.41 9.50 -13.97
N TYR A 349 -2.35 8.55 -13.98
CA TYR A 349 -3.60 8.64 -13.19
C TYR A 349 -4.03 7.35 -12.49
N MET A 350 -3.39 6.21 -12.77
CA MET A 350 -3.67 4.95 -12.09
C MET A 350 -2.69 4.72 -10.93
N CYS A 351 -3.23 4.25 -9.80
CA CYS A 351 -2.49 3.94 -8.58
C CYS A 351 -2.14 2.46 -8.50
N GLY A 352 -0.86 2.15 -8.30
CA GLY A 352 -0.45 0.81 -7.89
C GLY A 352 -0.77 -0.29 -8.90
N MET A 353 -0.90 -1.50 -8.38
CA MET A 353 -0.79 -2.77 -9.09
C MET A 353 -1.98 -3.04 -10.03
N THR A 354 -1.95 -2.53 -11.27
CA THR A 354 -2.63 -3.24 -12.36
C THR A 354 -1.90 -4.56 -12.58
N THR A 355 -2.64 -5.65 -12.74
CA THR A 355 -2.12 -7.01 -12.89
C THR A 355 -1.04 -7.08 -13.98
N MET A 356 0.21 -6.88 -13.60
CA MET A 356 1.40 -7.22 -14.41
C MET A 356 1.56 -8.74 -14.51
N ASP A 357 0.71 -9.50 -13.80
CA ASP A 357 0.61 -10.94 -13.86
C ASP A 357 -0.83 -11.36 -13.56
N MET A 358 -1.23 -12.55 -14.01
CA MET A 358 -2.53 -13.17 -13.74
C MET A 358 -2.64 -13.79 -12.33
N LEU A 359 -1.55 -13.79 -11.56
CA LEU A 359 -1.56 -14.29 -10.19
C LEU A 359 -2.23 -13.28 -9.23
N PRO A 360 -2.87 -13.76 -8.15
CA PRO A 360 -3.52 -12.89 -7.18
C PRO A 360 -2.57 -11.88 -6.52
N MET A 361 -3.12 -10.74 -6.11
CA MET A 361 -2.36 -9.77 -5.31
C MET A 361 -1.83 -10.41 -4.02
N GLY A 362 -0.54 -10.19 -3.72
CA GLY A 362 0.13 -10.79 -2.58
C GLY A 362 0.52 -12.25 -2.76
N PHE A 363 0.39 -12.83 -3.96
CA PHE A 363 0.90 -14.17 -4.23
C PHE A 363 2.40 -14.26 -3.91
N PRO A 364 2.86 -15.31 -3.20
CA PRO A 364 2.10 -16.48 -2.78
C PRO A 364 1.58 -16.36 -1.33
N PHE A 365 1.89 -15.27 -0.62
CA PHE A 365 1.49 -15.04 0.77
C PHE A 365 0.02 -14.66 0.99
N ASP A 366 -0.78 -14.53 -0.07
CA ASP A 366 -2.21 -14.19 0.03
C ASP A 366 -3.05 -15.32 0.64
N ARG A 367 -2.55 -16.57 0.68
CA ARG A 367 -3.25 -17.74 1.21
C ARG A 367 -2.47 -18.45 2.30
N LYS A 368 -3.17 -19.34 3.02
CA LYS A 368 -2.53 -20.30 3.93
C LYS A 368 -1.58 -21.20 3.13
N ILE A 369 -0.46 -21.53 3.75
CA ILE A 369 0.65 -22.27 3.18
C ILE A 369 0.63 -23.71 3.69
N ASP A 370 0.72 -24.67 2.78
CA ASP A 370 1.03 -26.06 3.13
C ASP A 370 2.54 -26.24 3.26
N MET A 371 3.00 -26.41 4.50
CA MET A 371 4.42 -26.52 4.84
C MET A 371 5.09 -27.77 4.28
N THR A 372 4.32 -28.76 3.83
CA THR A 372 4.86 -30.04 3.33
C THR A 372 5.68 -29.85 2.07
N TYR A 373 5.36 -28.84 1.25
CA TYR A 373 5.94 -28.69 -0.09
C TYR A 373 6.02 -27.25 -0.61
N TRP A 374 5.73 -26.25 0.23
CA TRP A 374 5.74 -24.83 -0.14
C TRP A 374 7.06 -24.35 -0.74
N TYR A 375 8.18 -24.79 -0.17
CA TYR A 375 9.48 -24.17 -0.41
C TYR A 375 10.15 -24.75 -1.66
N THR A 376 9.73 -24.26 -2.81
CA THR A 376 10.23 -24.67 -4.12
C THR A 376 11.56 -23.99 -4.48
N LYS A 377 12.28 -24.55 -5.46
CA LYS A 377 13.62 -24.08 -5.87
C LYS A 377 13.64 -22.69 -6.50
N ASN A 378 12.48 -22.18 -6.92
CA ASN A 378 12.30 -20.84 -7.48
C ASN A 378 11.95 -19.78 -6.41
N MET A 379 12.13 -20.13 -5.13
CA MET A 379 11.92 -19.26 -3.98
C MET A 379 13.20 -19.15 -3.14
N MET A 380 13.43 -18.00 -2.49
CA MET A 380 14.55 -17.84 -1.56
C MET A 380 14.22 -16.81 -0.47
N PHE A 381 14.55 -17.13 0.78
CA PHE A 381 14.60 -16.15 1.87
C PHE A 381 16.03 -15.68 2.05
N LYS A 382 16.22 -14.38 2.26
CA LYS A 382 17.50 -13.77 2.57
C LYS A 382 17.34 -12.92 3.82
N ASP A 383 18.06 -13.29 4.87
CA ASP A 383 18.15 -12.46 6.07
C ASP A 383 18.89 -11.16 5.73
N VAL A 384 18.34 -10.04 6.18
CA VAL A 384 18.87 -8.70 5.95
C VAL A 384 18.84 -7.88 7.25
N MET A 385 19.72 -6.88 7.32
CA MET A 385 19.80 -5.95 8.45
C MET A 385 19.54 -4.53 7.96
N ILE A 386 18.53 -3.87 8.53
CA ILE A 386 18.24 -2.46 8.23
C ILE A 386 18.84 -1.57 9.31
N TYR A 387 19.85 -0.80 8.94
CA TYR A 387 20.52 0.14 9.84
C TYR A 387 19.84 1.52 9.78
N HIS A 388 19.91 2.27 10.88
CA HIS A 388 19.53 3.68 10.90
C HIS A 388 20.71 4.56 11.28
N MET A 389 21.00 5.56 10.45
CA MET A 389 22.00 6.58 10.73
C MET A 389 21.38 7.69 11.56
N ASP A 390 21.92 7.90 12.76
CA ASP A 390 21.53 8.97 13.65
C ASP A 390 22.37 10.21 13.31
N GLU A 391 22.09 10.84 12.15
CA GLU A 391 22.88 11.99 11.65
C GLU A 391 22.90 13.18 12.64
N MET A 392 21.95 13.23 13.58
CA MET A 392 21.91 14.25 14.65
C MET A 392 23.04 14.14 15.68
N LYS A 393 23.75 13.00 15.79
CA LYS A 393 24.95 12.91 16.65
C LYS A 393 26.21 13.43 15.97
N VAL A 394 26.24 13.48 14.64
CA VAL A 394 27.43 13.89 13.88
C VAL A 394 27.48 15.42 13.76
N ASN A 395 26.34 16.10 13.62
CA ASN A 395 26.27 17.56 13.53
C ASN A 395 26.28 18.30 14.88
N GLN A 396 26.37 17.61 16.01
CA GLN A 396 26.58 18.21 17.34
C GLN A 396 28.05 18.21 17.80
N SER A 397 28.97 17.76 16.94
CA SER A 397 30.41 17.65 17.27
C SER A 397 31.32 18.56 16.44
N TYR A 398 30.78 19.68 15.92
CA TYR A 398 31.57 20.77 15.34
C TYR A 398 31.24 22.11 15.98
#